data_AF-A0A183AYI5-F1
#
_entry.id   AF-A0A183AYI5-F1
#
_cell.length_a   1.000
_cell.length_b   1.000
_cell.length_c   1.000
_cell.angle_alpha   90.00
_cell.angle_beta   90.00
_cell.angle_gamma   90.00
#
_symmetry.space_group_name_H-M   'P 1'
#
loop_
_entity.id
_entity.type
_entity.pdbx_description
1 polymer ?
#
loop_
_entity_poly.entity_id
_entity_poly.type
_entity_poly.pdbx_seq_one_letter_code
_entity_poly.pdbx_strand_id
1 'polypeptide(L)'
;MTLLKAQFDDPSSRTAIEAQLKRWCQILDFSELRDGCNQFIDRYFNAWLINMGKNLNPLLFCQLDEENVDYCQFCTTTLDGLKKLLKTPSFETFCDKMIDSACKHTGAMYSMCKEAVTYGIQTVVEFVEKEDPQAACHVSLLHTRNQSQHLIECDL
;
A
#
# COMPACT_ATOMS: atom_id res chain seq x y z
N MET A 1 11.67 7.73 18.84
CA MET A 1 10.46 7.77 17.98
C MET A 1 10.91 8.40 16.68
N THR A 2 11.00 7.64 15.59
CA THR A 2 11.68 8.03 14.34
C THR A 2 10.89 9.08 13.55
N LEU A 3 11.60 10.00 12.90
CA LEU A 3 11.06 11.13 12.11
C LEU A 3 10.02 10.69 11.07
N LEU A 4 10.22 9.52 10.47
CA LEU A 4 9.32 8.94 9.49
C LEU A 4 7.98 8.49 10.09
N LYS A 5 7.97 7.98 11.34
CA LYS A 5 6.70 7.72 12.04
C LYS A 5 5.94 9.03 12.27
N ALA A 6 6.67 10.11 12.58
CA ALA A 6 6.09 11.44 12.68
C ALA A 6 5.60 11.99 11.34
N GLN A 7 6.18 11.59 10.21
CA GLN A 7 5.73 11.96 8.85
C GLN A 7 4.49 11.17 8.41
N PHE A 8 4.44 9.86 8.68
CA PHE A 8 3.22 9.09 8.53
C PHE A 8 2.16 9.49 9.55
N ASP A 9 2.55 10.07 10.68
CA ASP A 9 1.69 10.71 11.68
C ASP A 9 1.35 12.18 11.38
N ASP A 10 2.04 12.79 10.42
CA ASP A 10 1.89 14.19 10.06
C ASP A 10 0.64 14.37 9.18
N PRO A 11 -0.31 15.23 9.61
CA PRO A 11 -1.52 15.49 8.84
C PRO A 11 -1.25 15.99 7.42
N SER A 12 -0.21 16.81 7.22
CA SER A 12 0.05 17.42 5.91
C SER A 12 0.52 16.40 4.87
N SER A 13 1.37 15.46 5.30
CA SER A 13 1.86 14.35 4.48
C SER A 13 0.73 13.40 4.09
N ARG A 14 -0.19 13.10 5.01
CA ARG A 14 -1.39 12.30 4.74
C ARG A 14 -2.31 12.98 3.72
N THR A 15 -2.54 14.28 3.88
CA THR A 15 -3.37 15.06 2.95
C THR A 15 -2.78 15.07 1.54
N ALA A 16 -1.46 15.15 1.39
CA ALA A 16 -0.81 15.11 0.09
C ALA A 16 -1.05 13.77 -0.63
N ILE A 17 -0.95 12.64 0.09
CA ILE A 17 -1.17 11.32 -0.48
C ILE A 17 -2.66 11.08 -0.78
N GLU A 18 -3.54 11.52 0.12
CA GLU A 18 -5.00 11.48 -0.07
C GLU A 18 -5.42 12.22 -1.35
N ALA A 19 -4.84 13.39 -1.60
CA ALA A 19 -5.11 14.18 -2.80
C ALA A 19 -4.67 13.48 -4.09
N GLN A 20 -3.58 12.71 -4.06
CA GLN A 20 -3.15 11.93 -5.23
C GLN A 20 -4.12 10.78 -5.53
N LEU A 21 -4.55 10.04 -4.51
CA LEU A 21 -5.51 8.95 -4.70
C LEU A 21 -6.86 9.47 -5.19
N LYS A 22 -7.31 10.63 -4.69
CA LYS A 22 -8.54 11.27 -5.18
C LYS A 22 -8.44 11.65 -6.66
N ARG A 23 -7.26 12.05 -7.15
CA ARG A 23 -7.05 12.27 -8.59
C ARG A 23 -7.26 10.99 -9.39
N TRP A 24 -6.87 9.83 -8.87
CA TRP A 24 -7.10 8.55 -9.55
C TRP A 24 -8.57 8.17 -9.57
N CYS A 25 -9.34 8.50 -8.52
CA CYS A 25 -10.80 8.33 -8.56
C CYS A 25 -11.46 9.13 -9.69
N GLN A 26 -10.91 10.29 -10.08
CA GLN A 26 -11.44 11.11 -11.18
C GLN A 26 -11.30 10.45 -12.56
N ILE A 27 -10.44 9.44 -12.69
CA ILE A 27 -10.26 8.67 -13.93
C ILE A 27 -11.46 7.72 -14.16
N LEU A 28 -12.27 7.45 -13.12
CA LEU A 28 -13.40 6.52 -13.23
C LEU A 28 -14.59 7.17 -13.96
N ASP A 29 -14.99 6.55 -15.08
CA ASP A 29 -16.03 7.05 -15.97
C ASP A 29 -17.44 7.10 -15.34
N PHE A 30 -17.70 6.30 -14.30
CA PHE A 30 -18.99 6.26 -13.61
C PHE A 30 -19.01 7.12 -12.35
N SER A 31 -20.03 7.98 -12.23
CA SER A 31 -20.23 8.88 -11.08
C SER A 31 -20.30 8.13 -9.75
N GLU A 32 -21.05 7.03 -9.70
CA GLU A 32 -21.28 6.24 -8.49
C GLU A 32 -19.99 5.55 -8.02
N LEU A 33 -19.16 5.10 -8.96
CA LEU A 33 -17.85 4.52 -8.66
C LEU A 33 -16.86 5.59 -8.22
N ARG A 34 -16.90 6.76 -8.84
CA ARG A 34 -16.08 7.92 -8.46
C ARG A 34 -16.42 8.41 -7.06
N ASP A 35 -17.70 8.52 -6.74
CA ASP A 35 -18.19 8.90 -5.43
C ASP A 35 -17.84 7.85 -4.38
N GLY A 36 -18.03 6.57 -4.70
CA GLY A 36 -17.59 5.46 -3.86
C GLY A 36 -16.08 5.46 -3.61
N CYS A 37 -15.28 5.72 -4.64
CA CYS A 37 -13.81 5.81 -4.55
C CYS A 37 -13.36 7.00 -3.70
N ASN A 38 -13.92 8.20 -3.91
CA ASN A 38 -13.61 9.37 -3.08
C ASN A 38 -14.00 9.13 -1.62
N GLN A 39 -15.18 8.56 -1.38
CA GLN A 39 -15.67 8.27 -0.04
C GLN A 39 -14.86 7.17 0.66
N PHE A 40 -14.34 6.21 -0.11
CA PHE A 40 -13.42 5.20 0.38
C PHE A 40 -12.11 5.84 0.88
N ILE A 41 -11.52 6.73 0.08
CA ILE A 41 -10.30 7.44 0.46
C ILE A 41 -10.55 8.29 1.71
N ASP A 42 -11.63 9.08 1.72
CA ASP A 42 -11.98 9.98 2.82
C ASP A 42 -12.11 9.24 4.17
N ARG A 43 -12.76 8.07 4.16
CA ARG A 43 -13.09 7.35 5.39
C ARG A 43 -11.97 6.44 5.87
N TYR A 44 -11.26 5.80 4.96
CA TYR A 44 -10.41 4.66 5.32
C TYR A 44 -8.94 4.90 5.12
N PHE A 45 -8.56 5.77 4.20
CA PHE A 45 -7.16 5.95 3.85
C PHE A 45 -6.33 6.49 5.01
N ASN A 46 -6.85 7.47 5.75
CA ASN A 46 -6.17 8.01 6.92
C ASN A 46 -5.98 6.94 8.02
N ALA A 47 -7.01 6.15 8.30
CA ALA A 47 -6.93 5.06 9.28
C ALA A 47 -5.94 3.95 8.84
N TRP A 48 -5.91 3.65 7.54
CA TRP A 48 -4.99 2.70 6.95
C TRP A 48 -3.54 3.17 7.03
N LEU A 49 -3.25 4.43 6.71
CA LEU A 49 -1.91 5.02 6.84
C LEU A 49 -1.41 5.07 8.28
N ILE A 50 -2.30 5.31 9.25
CA ILE A 50 -1.97 5.20 10.69
C ILE A 50 -1.58 3.77 11.04
N ASN A 51 -2.34 2.78 10.55
CA ASN A 51 -2.13 1.37 10.89
C ASN A 51 -0.85 0.83 10.21
N MET A 52 -0.76 1.01 8.89
CA MET A 52 0.39 1.61 8.21
C MET A 52 1.73 1.71 8.95
N GLY A 53 2.02 2.96 9.33
CA GLY A 53 3.25 3.39 10.00
C GLY A 53 3.40 2.88 11.43
N LYS A 54 2.39 2.23 12.02
CA LYS A 54 2.56 1.51 13.29
C LYS A 54 3.24 0.16 13.09
N ASN A 55 2.95 -0.52 11.98
CA ASN A 55 3.43 -1.87 11.70
C ASN A 55 4.67 -1.90 10.80
N LEU A 56 4.93 -0.82 10.05
CA LEU A 56 6.15 -0.64 9.27
C LEU A 56 7.28 -0.08 10.15
N ASN A 57 8.49 -0.69 10.08
CA ASN A 57 9.64 -0.21 10.82
C ASN A 57 10.22 1.05 10.15
N PRO A 58 10.11 2.23 10.78
CA PRO A 58 10.54 3.47 10.15
C PRO A 58 12.06 3.60 10.03
N LEU A 59 12.84 2.79 10.77
CA LEU A 59 14.30 2.75 10.65
C LEU A 59 14.75 2.19 9.29
N LEU A 60 13.94 1.35 8.64
CA LEU A 60 14.26 0.80 7.32
C LEU A 60 14.35 1.90 6.26
N PHE A 61 13.46 2.89 6.32
CA PHE A 61 13.47 4.01 5.38
C PHE A 61 14.55 5.05 5.69
N CYS A 62 14.93 5.20 6.96
CA CYS A 62 16.00 6.14 7.34
C CYS A 62 17.39 5.66 6.88
N GLN A 63 17.56 4.36 6.59
CA GLN A 63 18.78 3.83 5.98
C GLN A 63 18.92 4.23 4.52
N LEU A 64 17.91 4.83 3.88
CA LEU A 64 17.95 5.22 2.46
C LEU A 64 18.81 6.48 2.18
N ASP A 65 19.21 7.23 3.21
CA ASP A 65 20.00 8.48 3.09
C ASP A 65 21.52 8.29 3.33
N GLU A 66 21.98 7.07 3.66
CA GLU A 66 23.42 6.79 3.81
C GLU A 66 24.03 6.26 2.51
N GLU A 67 25.28 6.65 2.18
CA GLU A 67 26.02 6.22 0.98
C GLU A 67 26.20 4.69 0.80
N ASN A 68 25.72 3.86 1.73
CA ASN A 68 25.81 2.39 1.70
C ASN A 68 24.45 1.72 1.97
N VAL A 69 23.39 2.16 1.29
CA VAL A 69 22.11 1.46 1.33
C VAL A 69 22.21 0.17 0.53
N ASP A 70 22.03 -0.97 1.20
CA ASP A 70 21.66 -2.19 0.50
C ASP A 70 20.17 -2.11 0.13
N TYR A 71 19.88 -1.57 -1.05
CA TYR A 71 18.51 -1.46 -1.57
C TYR A 71 17.83 -2.82 -1.73
N CYS A 72 18.60 -3.88 -1.95
CA CYS A 72 18.08 -5.24 -2.04
C CYS A 72 17.63 -5.72 -0.66
N GLN A 73 18.45 -5.53 0.37
CA GLN A 73 18.06 -5.81 1.75
C GLN A 73 16.86 -4.98 2.19
N PHE A 74 16.81 -3.69 1.84
CA PHE A 74 15.68 -2.83 2.17
C PHE A 74 14.38 -3.31 1.51
N CYS A 75 14.42 -3.54 0.20
CA CYS A 75 13.27 -3.96 -0.56
C CYS A 75 12.77 -5.34 -0.13
N THR A 76 13.67 -6.31 0.05
CA THR A 76 13.32 -7.67 0.52
C THR A 76 12.71 -7.63 1.92
N THR A 77 13.31 -6.88 2.85
CA THR A 77 12.78 -6.71 4.20
C THR A 77 11.41 -6.04 4.20
N THR A 78 11.19 -5.08 3.30
CA THR A 78 9.90 -4.40 3.15
C THR A 78 8.83 -5.31 2.59
N LEU A 79 9.14 -6.11 1.56
CA LEU A 79 8.23 -7.11 1.01
C LEU A 79 7.89 -8.20 2.02
N ASP A 80 8.87 -8.67 2.80
CA ASP A 80 8.62 -9.62 3.89
C ASP A 80 7.75 -9.03 5.00
N GLY A 81 7.98 -7.75 5.35
CA GLY A 81 7.13 -7.01 6.27
C GLY A 81 5.69 -6.91 5.76
N LEU A 82 5.52 -6.61 4.47
CA LEU A 82 4.22 -6.54 3.82
C LEU A 82 3.52 -7.91 3.84
N LYS A 83 4.19 -9.00 3.44
CA LYS A 83 3.65 -10.37 3.50
C LYS A 83 3.18 -10.73 4.90
N LYS A 84 3.95 -10.38 5.95
CA LYS A 84 3.56 -10.60 7.34
C LYS A 84 2.33 -9.80 7.72
N LEU A 85 2.26 -8.52 7.31
CA LEU A 85 1.11 -7.65 7.58
C LEU A 85 -0.18 -8.20 6.96
N LEU A 86 -0.13 -8.65 5.70
CA LEU A 86 -1.29 -9.19 4.98
C LEU A 86 -1.88 -10.44 5.66
N LYS A 87 -1.06 -11.19 6.41
CA LYS A 87 -1.47 -12.39 7.17
C LYS A 87 -2.01 -12.09 8.57
N THR A 88 -2.03 -10.82 8.99
CA THR A 88 -2.51 -10.49 10.34
C THR A 88 -4.04 -10.48 10.41
N PRO A 89 -4.65 -11.02 11.50
CA PRO A 89 -6.10 -10.92 11.71
C PRO A 89 -6.61 -9.47 11.72
N SER A 90 -5.75 -8.52 12.12
CA SER A 90 -6.04 -7.09 12.09
C SER A 90 -6.18 -6.54 10.67
N PHE A 91 -5.40 -7.04 9.71
CA PHE A 91 -5.51 -6.65 8.31
C PHE A 91 -6.79 -7.23 7.69
N GLU A 92 -7.08 -8.50 7.93
CA GLU A 92 -8.32 -9.15 7.48
C GLU A 92 -9.56 -8.43 8.03
N THR A 93 -9.59 -8.16 9.34
CA THR A 93 -10.68 -7.41 9.97
C THR A 93 -10.82 -5.99 9.42
N PHE A 94 -9.70 -5.34 9.08
CA PHE A 94 -9.71 -4.02 8.47
C PHE A 94 -10.33 -4.06 7.07
N CYS A 95 -9.92 -5.03 6.24
CA CYS A 95 -10.47 -5.25 4.91
C CYS A 95 -11.98 -5.54 4.97
N ASP A 96 -12.43 -6.42 5.87
CA ASP A 96 -13.85 -6.74 6.02
C ASP A 96 -14.69 -5.52 6.36
N LYS A 97 -14.25 -4.70 7.33
CA LYS A 97 -14.95 -3.47 7.71
C LYS A 97 -14.96 -2.45 6.57
N MET A 98 -13.86 -2.35 5.83
CA MET A 98 -13.77 -1.49 4.66
C MET A 98 -14.74 -1.91 3.57
N ILE A 99 -14.72 -3.19 3.18
CA ILE A 99 -15.59 -3.74 2.13
C ILE A 99 -17.05 -3.56 2.52
N ASP A 100 -17.40 -3.91 3.76
CA ASP A 100 -18.76 -3.79 4.29
C ASP A 100 -19.27 -2.35 4.19
N SER A 101 -18.45 -1.37 4.55
CA SER A 101 -18.87 0.02 4.44
C SER A 101 -18.83 0.58 3.04
N ALA A 102 -17.84 0.25 2.21
CA ALA A 102 -17.76 0.76 0.84
C ALA A 102 -18.94 0.24 0.02
N CYS A 103 -19.25 -1.05 0.16
CA CYS A 103 -20.31 -1.68 -0.59
C CYS A 103 -21.72 -1.30 -0.13
N LYS A 104 -21.92 -0.85 1.12
CA LYS A 104 -23.25 -0.35 1.57
C LYS A 104 -23.80 0.77 0.69
N HIS A 105 -22.94 1.55 0.06
CA HIS A 105 -23.34 2.65 -0.81
C HIS A 105 -23.86 2.20 -2.19
N THR A 106 -23.67 0.94 -2.57
CA THR A 106 -24.12 0.42 -3.87
C THR A 106 -25.56 -0.10 -3.84
N GLY A 107 -26.22 -0.06 -2.67
CA GLY A 107 -27.64 -0.41 -2.52
C GLY A 107 -27.93 -1.85 -2.95
N ALA A 108 -28.72 -2.01 -4.00
CA ALA A 108 -29.11 -3.34 -4.52
C ALA A 108 -27.91 -4.18 -5.00
N MET A 109 -26.78 -3.55 -5.33
CA MET A 109 -25.56 -4.23 -5.79
C MET A 109 -24.61 -4.62 -4.64
N TYR A 110 -25.05 -4.49 -3.39
CA TYR A 110 -24.21 -4.72 -2.20
C TYR A 110 -23.50 -6.08 -2.21
N SER A 111 -24.22 -7.17 -2.48
CA SER A 111 -23.67 -8.52 -2.48
C SER A 111 -22.59 -8.69 -3.56
N MET A 112 -22.90 -8.25 -4.78
CA MET A 112 -21.97 -8.30 -5.91
C MET A 112 -20.74 -7.42 -5.68
N CYS A 113 -20.90 -6.25 -5.06
CA CYS A 113 -19.78 -5.40 -4.64
C CYS A 113 -18.89 -6.12 -3.63
N LYS A 114 -19.46 -6.73 -2.57
CA LYS A 114 -18.65 -7.47 -1.59
C LYS A 114 -17.86 -8.57 -2.26
N GLU A 115 -18.52 -9.37 -3.09
CA GLU A 115 -17.89 -10.50 -3.77
C GLU A 115 -16.75 -10.06 -4.69
N ALA A 116 -16.99 -9.03 -5.52
CA ALA A 116 -15.98 -8.50 -6.43
C ALA A 116 -14.77 -7.91 -5.69
N VAL A 117 -15.01 -7.13 -4.64
CA VAL A 117 -13.92 -6.48 -3.88
C VAL A 117 -13.16 -7.52 -3.04
N THR A 118 -13.84 -8.45 -2.39
CA THR A 118 -13.20 -9.55 -1.66
C THR A 118 -12.32 -10.38 -2.58
N TYR A 119 -12.81 -10.75 -3.76
CA TYR A 119 -12.03 -11.47 -4.75
C TYR A 119 -10.80 -10.68 -5.22
N GLY A 120 -10.95 -9.37 -5.47
CA GLY A 120 -9.84 -8.49 -5.83
C GLY A 120 -8.77 -8.42 -4.74
N ILE A 121 -9.17 -8.26 -3.47
CA ILE A 121 -8.23 -8.23 -2.33
C ILE A 121 -7.52 -9.57 -2.19
N GLN A 122 -8.23 -10.70 -2.27
CA GLN A 122 -7.62 -12.03 -2.22
C GLN A 122 -6.60 -12.22 -3.35
N THR A 123 -6.93 -11.79 -4.57
CA THR A 123 -6.02 -11.86 -5.72
C THR A 123 -4.73 -11.06 -5.47
N VAL A 124 -4.85 -9.84 -4.91
CA VAL A 124 -3.69 -9.01 -4.58
C VAL A 124 -2.86 -9.62 -3.44
N VAL A 125 -3.51 -10.16 -2.41
CA VAL A 125 -2.83 -10.83 -1.31
C VAL A 125 -2.06 -12.04 -1.82
N GLU A 126 -2.70 -12.90 -2.62
CA GLU A 126 -2.05 -14.06 -3.22
C GLU A 126 -0.89 -13.66 -4.14
N PHE A 127 -1.05 -12.59 -4.92
CA PHE A 127 0.02 -12.07 -5.76
C PHE A 127 1.23 -11.69 -4.90
N VAL A 128 1.03 -10.86 -3.86
CA VAL A 128 2.11 -10.45 -2.96
C VAL A 128 2.72 -11.62 -2.19
N GLU A 129 1.92 -12.63 -1.82
CA GLU A 129 2.43 -13.82 -1.12
C GLU A 129 3.32 -14.70 -2.00
N LYS A 130 2.91 -14.91 -3.26
CA LYS A 130 3.61 -15.74 -4.24
C LYS A 130 4.85 -15.05 -4.81
N GLU A 131 4.92 -13.72 -4.73
CA GLU A 131 6.07 -12.99 -5.23
C GLU A 131 7.35 -13.33 -4.45
N ASP A 132 8.43 -13.60 -5.16
CA ASP A 132 9.73 -13.81 -4.54
C ASP A 132 10.36 -12.45 -4.20
N PRO A 133 10.68 -12.16 -2.92
CA PRO A 133 11.19 -10.86 -2.54
C PRO A 133 12.50 -10.50 -3.26
N GLN A 134 13.39 -11.45 -3.52
CA GLN A 134 14.66 -11.16 -4.20
C GLN A 134 14.43 -10.84 -5.69
N ALA A 135 13.61 -11.64 -6.38
CA ALA A 135 13.26 -11.43 -7.78
C ALA A 135 12.48 -10.12 -8.01
N ALA A 136 11.47 -9.85 -7.18
CA ALA A 136 10.66 -8.62 -7.27
C ALA A 136 11.52 -7.36 -7.04
N CYS A 137 12.44 -7.42 -6.09
CA CYS A 137 13.33 -6.30 -5.78
C CYS A 137 14.40 -6.09 -6.85
N HIS A 138 14.89 -7.16 -7.48
CA HIS A 138 15.78 -7.07 -8.62
C HIS A 138 15.12 -6.36 -9.83
N VAL A 139 13.86 -6.70 -10.15
CA VAL A 139 13.11 -6.10 -11.26
C VAL A 139 12.76 -4.63 -11.03
N SER A 140 12.49 -4.26 -9.77
CA SER A 140 12.14 -2.89 -9.38
C SER A 140 13.31 -1.92 -9.60
N LEU A 141 14.55 -2.36 -9.33
CA LEU A 141 15.76 -1.59 -9.56
C LEU A 141 16.08 -1.41 -11.05
N LEU A 142 15.69 -2.35 -11.92
CA LEU A 142 15.88 -2.22 -13.37
C LEU A 142 15.08 -1.04 -13.96
N HIS A 143 13.95 -0.67 -13.37
CA HIS A 143 13.16 0.50 -13.79
C HIS A 143 13.71 1.84 -13.28
N THR A 144 14.54 1.83 -12.22
CA THR A 144 15.21 3.02 -11.67
C THR A 144 16.56 3.33 -12.36
N ARG A 145 17.11 2.38 -13.14
CA ARG A 145 18.40 2.51 -13.86
C ARG A 145 18.47 3.62 -14.90
N ASN A 146 17.38 4.34 -15.18
CA ASN A 146 17.42 5.45 -16.13
C ASN A 146 17.83 6.81 -15.50
N GLN A 147 18.14 6.89 -14.19
CA GLN A 147 18.54 8.16 -13.56
C GLN A 147 19.76 8.18 -12.61
N SER A 148 20.40 7.07 -12.23
CA SER A 148 21.61 7.15 -11.39
C SER A 148 22.56 5.97 -11.56
N GLN A 149 23.84 6.28 -11.82
CA GLN A 149 24.94 5.41 -12.28
C GLN A 149 25.56 4.45 -11.24
N HIS A 150 24.85 3.99 -10.21
CA HIS A 150 25.39 2.96 -9.31
C HIS A 150 24.62 1.65 -9.48
N LEU A 151 25.30 0.66 -10.07
CA LEU A 151 24.82 -0.71 -10.24
C LEU A 151 24.64 -1.35 -8.85
N ILE A 152 23.39 -1.47 -8.41
CA ILE A 152 23.01 -2.29 -7.26
C ILE A 152 22.44 -3.58 -7.85
N GLU A 153 23.26 -4.62 -7.88
CA GLU A 153 22.84 -5.97 -8.22
C GLU A 153 22.52 -6.70 -6.93
N CYS A 154 21.29 -7.21 -6.82
CA CYS A 154 20.97 -8.18 -5.76
C CYS A 154 21.63 -9.50 -6.15
N ASP A 155 22.63 -9.95 -5.39
CA ASP A 155 23.24 -11.27 -5.59
C ASP A 155 22.15 -12.36 -5.45
N LEU A 156 21.99 -13.16 -6.50
CA LEU A 156 21.06 -14.30 -6.60
C LEU A 156 21.62 -15.55 -5.92
#